data_AF-A0A929K8R7-F1
#
_entry.id   AF-A0A929K8R7-F1
#
_cell.length_a   1.000
_cell.length_b   1.000
_cell.length_c   1.000
_cell.angle_alpha   90.00
_cell.angle_beta   90.00
_cell.angle_gamma   90.00
#
_symmetry.space_group_name_H-M   'P 1'
#
loop_
_entity.id
_entity.type
_entity.pdbx_description
1 polymer ?
#
loop_
_entity_poly.entity_id
_entity_poly.type
_entity_poly.pdbx_seq_one_letter_code
_entity_poly.pdbx_strand_id
1 'polypeptide(L)'
;MTRITESSIEEFAIELLEKTGYQYVYAPNIAPDSDTPEQNRFEDVLLFECLQSAVGRITQNKAKTIDTKDDQGINSNQICTPEKLRDTLLPKLMSGEVRVKLEQQEAGI
;
A
#
# COMPACT_ATOMS: atom_id res chain seq x y z
N MET A 1 -40.09 -13.47 4.36
CA MET A 1 -38.94 -12.55 4.52
C MET A 1 -37.73 -13.24 3.95
N THR A 2 -37.07 -12.63 2.96
CA THR A 2 -35.72 -13.02 2.57
C THR A 2 -34.78 -12.67 3.74
N ARG A 3 -33.99 -13.64 4.19
CA ARG A 3 -32.96 -13.37 5.20
C ARG A 3 -31.83 -12.61 4.52
N ILE A 4 -31.35 -11.56 5.18
CA ILE A 4 -30.11 -10.91 4.80
C ILE A 4 -28.98 -11.90 5.12
N THR A 5 -28.06 -12.10 4.17
CA THR A 5 -26.91 -13.00 4.30
C THR A 5 -25.62 -12.19 4.31
N GLU A 6 -24.54 -12.77 4.84
CA GLU A 6 -23.20 -12.15 4.83
C GLU A 6 -22.77 -11.82 3.40
N SER A 7 -23.00 -12.73 2.45
CA SER A 7 -22.69 -12.51 1.03
C SER A 7 -23.46 -11.32 0.44
N SER A 8 -24.74 -11.14 0.80
CA SER A 8 -25.53 -10.00 0.35
C SER A 8 -25.03 -8.66 0.92
N ILE A 9 -24.49 -8.67 2.15
CA ILE A 9 -23.90 -7.48 2.78
C ILE A 9 -22.54 -7.17 2.16
N GLU A 10 -21.72 -8.20 1.93
CA GLU A 10 -20.40 -8.10 1.30
C GLU A 10 -20.51 -7.49 -0.10
N GLU A 11 -21.38 -8.05 -0.95
CA GLU A 11 -21.58 -7.57 -2.32
C GLU A 11 -22.03 -6.09 -2.33
N PHE A 12 -22.98 -5.74 -1.45
CA PHE A 12 -23.42 -4.36 -1.31
C PHE A 12 -22.31 -3.41 -0.82
N ALA A 13 -21.45 -3.86 0.10
CA ALA A 13 -20.33 -3.06 0.59
C ALA A 13 -19.27 -2.83 -0.49
N ILE A 14 -18.95 -3.85 -1.29
CA ILE A 14 -18.04 -3.74 -2.44
C ILE A 14 -18.59 -2.70 -3.43
N GLU A 15 -19.87 -2.80 -3.82
CA GLU A 15 -20.49 -1.84 -4.73
C GLU A 15 -20.42 -0.39 -4.22
N LEU A 16 -20.62 -0.18 -2.91
CA LEU A 16 -20.54 1.15 -2.32
C LEU A 16 -19.12 1.72 -2.40
N LEU A 17 -18.10 0.90 -2.12
CA LEU A 17 -16.71 1.31 -2.20
C LEU A 17 -16.29 1.62 -3.64
N GLU A 18 -16.71 0.78 -4.60
CA GLU A 18 -16.47 1.02 -6.02
C GLU A 18 -17.08 2.34 -6.50
N LYS A 19 -18.31 2.67 -6.06
CA LYS A 19 -18.95 3.96 -6.35
C LYS A 19 -18.16 5.17 -5.82
N THR A 20 -17.37 4.99 -4.76
CA THR A 20 -16.48 6.04 -4.21
C THR A 20 -15.10 6.09 -4.88
N GLY A 21 -14.84 5.21 -5.85
CA GLY A 21 -13.60 5.18 -6.64
C GLY A 21 -12.54 4.20 -6.12
N TYR A 22 -12.87 3.31 -5.19
CA TYR A 22 -11.98 2.19 -4.85
C TYR A 22 -12.07 1.10 -5.90
N GLN A 23 -10.96 0.39 -6.11
CA GLN A 23 -10.91 -0.76 -7.01
C GLN A 23 -11.04 -2.04 -6.19
N TYR A 24 -12.00 -2.89 -6.56
CA TYR A 24 -12.07 -4.24 -6.01
C TYR A 24 -11.03 -5.14 -6.67
N VAL A 25 -10.36 -5.96 -5.85
CA VAL A 25 -9.41 -6.99 -6.29
C VAL A 25 -9.79 -8.30 -5.61
N TYR A 26 -9.93 -9.35 -6.41
CA TYR A 26 -10.26 -10.68 -5.92
C TYR A 26 -9.03 -11.29 -5.23
N ALA A 27 -9.11 -11.50 -3.91
CA ALA A 27 -7.95 -11.91 -3.10
C ALA A 27 -7.22 -13.18 -3.60
N PRO A 28 -7.92 -14.24 -4.08
CA PRO A 28 -7.24 -15.41 -4.65
C PRO A 28 -6.37 -15.13 -5.88
N ASN A 29 -6.62 -14.06 -6.64
CA ASN A 29 -5.81 -13.70 -7.81
C ASN A 29 -4.46 -13.08 -7.43
N ILE A 30 -4.32 -12.61 -6.18
CA ILE A 30 -3.11 -11.96 -5.66
C ILE A 30 -2.46 -12.75 -4.51
N ALA A 31 -2.99 -13.95 -4.22
CA ALA A 31 -2.51 -14.83 -3.18
C ALA A 31 -1.06 -15.29 -3.47
N PRO A 32 -0.30 -15.74 -2.45
CA PRO A 32 1.08 -16.18 -2.63
C PRO A 32 1.27 -17.33 -3.62
N ASP A 33 0.23 -18.13 -3.83
CA ASP A 33 0.18 -19.29 -4.73
C ASP A 33 -0.53 -19.00 -6.06
N SER A 34 -0.88 -17.73 -6.32
CA SER A 34 -1.51 -17.30 -7.57
C SER A 34 -0.51 -17.10 -8.70
N ASP A 35 -1.02 -16.90 -9.92
CA ASP A 35 -0.19 -16.58 -11.10
C ASP A 35 0.42 -15.16 -11.01
N THR A 36 -0.16 -14.28 -10.21
CA THR A 36 0.26 -12.88 -10.02
C THR A 36 0.30 -12.53 -8.53
N PRO A 37 1.24 -13.09 -7.76
CA PRO A 37 1.26 -12.91 -6.30
C PRO A 37 1.64 -11.48 -5.93
N GLU A 38 0.77 -10.81 -5.18
CA GLU A 38 1.09 -9.53 -4.50
C GLU A 38 1.30 -9.71 -2.99
N GLN A 39 0.90 -10.86 -2.45
CA GLN A 39 1.15 -11.30 -1.08
C GLN A 39 2.33 -12.27 -1.03
N ASN A 40 3.20 -12.15 -0.02
CA ASN A 40 4.26 -13.13 0.20
C ASN A 40 3.77 -14.30 1.06
N ARG A 41 2.84 -14.05 1.99
CA ARG A 41 2.26 -15.03 2.90
C ARG A 41 0.78 -14.74 3.12
N PHE A 42 -0.03 -15.77 3.39
CA PHE A 42 -1.48 -15.61 3.67
C PHE A 42 -1.78 -14.81 4.95
N GLU A 43 -0.81 -14.70 5.86
CA GLU A 43 -0.90 -13.92 7.09
C GLU A 43 -0.50 -12.45 6.90
N ASP A 44 -0.02 -12.08 5.71
CA ASP A 44 0.39 -10.71 5.44
C ASP A 44 -0.84 -9.81 5.34
N VAL A 45 -0.96 -8.89 6.30
CA VAL A 45 -2.07 -7.91 6.36
C VAL A 45 -1.88 -6.78 5.34
N LEU A 46 -0.65 -6.53 4.90
CA LEU A 46 -0.29 -5.41 4.03
C LEU A 46 0.37 -5.90 2.75
N LEU A 47 -0.09 -5.37 1.62
CA LEU A 47 0.53 -5.53 0.30
C LEU A 47 1.66 -4.52 0.16
N PHE A 48 2.87 -4.88 0.60
CA PHE A 48 4.01 -3.96 0.66
C PHE A 48 4.40 -3.39 -0.71
N GLU A 49 4.36 -4.19 -1.77
CA GLU A 49 4.70 -3.74 -3.13
C GLU A 49 3.68 -2.72 -3.67
N CYS A 50 2.39 -2.98 -3.45
CA CYS A 50 1.32 -2.05 -3.81
C CYS A 50 1.39 -0.76 -2.98
N LEU A 51 1.70 -0.86 -1.68
CA LEU A 51 1.89 0.30 -0.82
C LEU A 51 3.08 1.15 -1.28
N GLN A 52 4.23 0.54 -1.54
CA GLN A 52 5.42 1.23 -2.04
C GLN A 52 5.14 1.90 -3.39
N SER A 53 4.45 1.22 -4.30
CA SER A 53 4.05 1.76 -5.59
C SER A 53 3.09 2.95 -5.44
N ALA A 54 2.11 2.87 -4.54
CA ALA A 54 1.16 3.95 -4.27
C ALA A 54 1.86 5.17 -3.65
N VAL A 55 2.72 4.95 -2.65
CA VAL A 55 3.54 6.01 -2.06
C VAL A 55 4.43 6.64 -3.13
N GLY A 56 5.09 5.83 -3.97
CA GLY A 56 5.88 6.28 -5.11
C GLY A 56 5.09 7.16 -6.07
N ARG A 57 3.85 6.78 -6.43
CA ARG A 57 2.98 7.60 -7.29
C ARG A 57 2.65 8.95 -6.65
N ILE A 58 2.35 8.96 -5.35
CA ILE A 58 2.04 10.19 -4.62
C ILE A 58 3.28 11.08 -4.52
N THR A 59 4.43 10.50 -4.15
CA THR A 59 5.69 11.22 -3.99
C THR A 59 6.27 11.67 -5.32
N GLN A 60 6.10 10.94 -6.42
CA GLN A 60 6.52 11.36 -7.77
C GLN A 60 5.65 12.49 -8.32
N ASN A 61 4.35 12.48 -8.02
CA ASN A 61 3.47 13.62 -8.29
C ASN A 61 3.87 14.84 -7.46
N LYS A 62 4.47 14.62 -6.27
CA LYS A 62 5.11 15.65 -5.43
C LYS A 62 6.50 16.06 -5.93
N ALA A 63 7.31 15.14 -6.47
CA ALA A 63 8.68 15.41 -6.93
C ALA A 63 8.69 16.24 -8.23
N LYS A 64 7.59 16.25 -8.99
CA LYS A 64 7.39 17.23 -10.06
C LYS A 64 7.39 18.68 -9.56
N THR A 65 7.29 18.92 -8.25
CA THR A 65 7.23 20.27 -7.67
C THR A 65 8.34 20.62 -6.68
N ILE A 66 9.30 19.74 -6.36
CA ILE A 66 10.32 20.09 -5.34
C ILE A 66 11.67 19.39 -5.57
N ASP A 67 12.65 20.22 -5.90
CA ASP A 67 14.09 19.94 -5.82
C ASP A 67 14.52 19.78 -4.35
N THR A 68 15.67 19.13 -4.17
CA THR A 68 16.56 19.06 -2.99
C THR A 68 16.48 17.86 -2.05
N LYS A 69 17.50 17.00 -2.24
CA LYS A 69 18.53 16.51 -1.29
C LYS A 69 18.08 16.34 0.15
N ASP A 70 18.13 15.11 0.67
CA ASP A 70 18.50 14.77 2.06
C ASP A 70 18.29 13.27 2.28
N ASP A 71 19.38 12.63 2.69
CA ASP A 71 19.57 11.24 3.10
C ASP A 71 18.91 10.96 4.44
N GLN A 72 17.87 10.11 4.48
CA GLN A 72 17.59 9.27 5.65
C GLN A 72 16.57 8.17 5.32
N GLY A 73 17.10 7.02 4.87
CA GLY A 73 16.36 5.82 4.51
C GLY A 73 15.59 5.20 5.68
N ILE A 74 14.39 4.72 5.39
CA ILE A 74 13.46 4.17 6.38
C ILE A 74 13.67 2.66 6.47
N ASN A 75 13.91 2.15 7.67
CA ASN A 75 14.10 0.73 7.92
C ASN A 75 12.73 0.01 7.89
N SER A 76 12.41 -0.64 6.77
CA SER A 76 11.14 -1.31 6.48
C SER A 76 10.79 -2.50 7.40
N ASN A 77 11.74 -3.02 8.17
CA ASN A 77 11.54 -4.16 9.07
C ASN A 77 10.81 -3.87 10.39
N GLN A 78 10.40 -2.63 10.69
CA GLN A 78 9.75 -2.28 11.98
C GLN A 78 8.22 -2.19 11.92
N ILE A 79 7.61 -2.44 10.77
CA ILE A 79 6.19 -2.18 10.53
C ILE A 79 5.43 -3.51 10.42
N CYS A 80 5.15 -4.14 11.57
CA CYS A 80 4.39 -5.40 11.59
C CYS A 80 2.86 -5.23 11.65
N THR A 81 2.32 -4.02 11.85
CA THR A 81 0.87 -3.77 11.81
C THR A 81 0.54 -2.37 11.28
N PRO A 82 -0.65 -2.17 10.66
CA PRO A 82 -1.12 -0.86 10.20
C PRO A 82 -1.20 0.19 11.33
N GLU A 83 -1.48 -0.22 12.58
CA GLU A 83 -1.45 0.73 13.71
C GLU A 83 -0.02 1.20 14.00
N LYS A 84 0.96 0.28 13.98
CA LYS A 84 2.37 0.64 14.16
C LYS A 84 2.85 1.61 13.08
N LEU A 85 2.40 1.42 11.84
CA LEU A 85 2.72 2.28 10.70
C LEU A 85 2.19 3.70 10.91
N ARG A 86 0.92 3.80 11.33
CA ARG A 86 0.24 5.07 11.63
C ARG A 86 0.89 5.81 12.80
N ASP A 87 1.26 5.10 13.85
CA ASP A 87 1.67 5.72 15.11
C ASP A 87 3.16 6.07 15.13
N THR A 88 3.99 5.43 14.30
CA THR A 88 5.46 5.60 14.33
C THR A 88 6.04 6.22 13.07
N LEU A 89 5.61 5.79 11.88
CA LEU A 89 6.24 6.15 10.62
C LEU A 89 5.55 7.36 9.98
N LEU A 90 4.23 7.37 9.99
CA LEU A 90 3.40 8.43 9.42
C LEU A 90 3.70 9.82 10.03
N PRO A 91 3.83 10.00 11.36
CA PRO A 91 4.13 11.30 11.94
C PRO A 91 5.51 11.80 11.51
N LYS A 92 6.50 10.90 11.38
CA LYS A 92 7.87 11.22 10.97
C LYS A 92 7.99 11.56 9.49
N LEU A 93 7.17 10.91 8.66
CA LEU A 93 7.02 11.28 7.25
C LEU A 93 6.34 12.64 7.09
N MET A 94 5.36 12.94 7.95
CA MET A 94 4.64 14.23 7.93
C MET A 94 5.46 15.38 8.51
N SER A 95 6.35 15.12 9.48
CA SER A 95 7.28 16.10 10.04
C SER A 95 8.53 16.32 9.18
N GLY A 96 8.78 15.45 8.20
CA GLY A 96 9.94 15.51 7.32
C GLY A 96 11.24 14.96 7.93
N GLU A 97 11.17 14.38 9.13
CA GLU A 97 12.31 13.73 9.81
C GLU A 97 12.83 12.50 9.08
N VAL A 98 12.00 11.89 8.23
CA VAL A 98 12.32 10.66 7.49
C VAL A 98 12.02 10.88 6.01
N ARG A 99 12.97 10.54 5.13
CA ARG A 99 12.87 10.76 3.67
C ARG A 99 13.22 9.48 2.91
N VAL A 100 12.25 8.91 2.19
CA VAL A 100 12.50 7.72 1.34
C VAL A 100 13.41 8.13 0.18
N LYS A 101 14.64 7.59 0.15
CA LYS A 101 15.48 7.61 -1.03
C LYS A 101 15.27 6.31 -1.81
N LEU A 102 14.90 6.43 -3.08
CA LEU A 102 14.90 5.31 -4.02
C LEU A 102 16.28 5.26 -4.65
N GLU A 103 17.10 4.27 -4.29
CA GLU A 103 18.29 3.98 -5.09
C GLU A 103 17.83 3.42 -6.43
N GLN A 104 18.12 4.15 -7.50
CA GLN A 104 17.87 3.67 -8.85
C GLN A 104 18.87 2.56 -9.14
N GLN A 105 18.43 1.30 -9.11
CA GLN A 105 19.15 0.25 -9.81
C GLN A 105 19.06 0.57 -11.30
N GLU A 106 20.15 1.10 -11.86
CA GLU A 106 20.36 1.15 -13.30
C GLU A 106 20.25 -0.28 -13.84
N ALA A 107 19.11 -0.60 -14.43
CA ALA A 107 18.96 -1.78 -15.26
C ALA A 107 19.77 -1.51 -16.54
N GLY A 108 21.03 -1.95 -16.53
CA GLY A 108 21.89 -1.98 -17.71
C GLY A 108 21.24 -2.82 -18.82
N ILE A 109 21.12 -2.18 -19.98
CA ILE A 109 20.86 -2.82 -21.29
C ILE A 109 22.19 -3.36 -21.82
#